data_AF-A0A2N5YZK4-F1
#
_entry.id   AF-A0A2N5YZK4-F1
#
_cell.length_a   1.000
_cell.length_b   1.000
_cell.length_c   1.000
_cell.angle_alpha   90.00
_cell.angle_beta   90.00
_cell.angle_gamma   90.00
#
_symmetry.space_group_name_H-M   'P 1'
#
loop_
_entity.id
_entity.type
_entity.pdbx_description
1 polymer ?
#
loop_
_entity_poly.entity_id
_entity_poly.type
_entity_poly.pdbx_seq_one_letter_code
_entity_poly.pdbx_strand_id
1 'polypeptide(L)'
;MQVFVRKSDLAEITLDDMSSAHEIAVLIDDNERLMEVTDEIKEIAGDKILVQNWKELSPDLAMITDMMGQFGTILVFIILMALAFGIINTMLMAILERKKELGMLMAVGMNRRKIRRMITWETIFLTVTGTIVGMGFSYVLISFFAERGINLNMYAEAFEELGYSSMLYPVLNTEFFIQVTILTVITALFAAIFPIRRAIKMNPAEVLRTE
;
A
#
# COMPACT_ATOMS: atom_id res chain seq x y z
N MET A 1 -39.53 -1.40 -7.55
CA MET A 1 -39.97 -0.98 -6.21
C MET A 1 -39.76 -2.16 -5.28
N GLN A 2 -38.75 -2.10 -4.40
CA GLN A 2 -38.50 -3.13 -3.39
C GLN A 2 -39.15 -2.66 -2.08
N VAL A 3 -39.91 -3.53 -1.42
CA VAL A 3 -40.59 -3.24 -0.15
C VAL A 3 -40.02 -4.19 0.89
N PHE A 4 -39.43 -3.62 1.94
CA PHE A 4 -38.85 -4.39 3.04
C PHE A 4 -39.88 -4.51 4.16
N VAL A 5 -40.18 -5.74 4.57
CA VAL A 5 -41.12 -6.08 5.64
C VAL A 5 -40.47 -7.10 6.56
N ARG A 6 -40.85 -7.09 7.84
CA ARG A 6 -40.32 -8.08 8.79
C ARG A 6 -40.86 -9.45 8.43
N LYS A 7 -40.02 -10.49 8.55
CA LYS A 7 -40.42 -11.88 8.30
C LYS A 7 -41.62 -12.29 9.18
N SER A 8 -41.69 -11.78 10.41
CA SER A 8 -42.80 -12.00 11.33
C SER A 8 -44.14 -11.57 10.75
N ASP A 9 -44.16 -10.38 10.16
CA ASP A 9 -45.39 -9.74 9.67
C ASP A 9 -45.84 -10.41 8.37
N LEU A 10 -44.89 -10.92 7.58
CA LEU A 10 -45.15 -11.63 6.34
C LEU A 10 -45.72 -13.04 6.61
N ALA A 11 -45.16 -13.76 7.58
CA ALA A 11 -45.61 -15.09 7.96
C ALA A 11 -47.04 -15.11 8.54
N GLU A 12 -47.46 -14.05 9.25
CA GLU A 12 -48.84 -13.90 9.73
C GLU A 12 -49.84 -13.81 8.56
N ILE A 13 -49.44 -13.16 7.46
CA ILE A 13 -50.29 -12.96 6.26
C ILE A 13 -50.25 -14.20 5.34
N THR A 14 -49.10 -14.86 5.22
CA THR A 14 -48.94 -16.01 4.31
C THR A 14 -49.27 -17.36 4.94
N LEU A 15 -49.60 -17.41 6.24
CA LEU A 15 -49.82 -18.65 7.01
C LEU A 15 -48.63 -19.62 6.90
N ASP A 16 -47.43 -19.07 6.76
CA ASP A 16 -46.21 -19.85 6.56
C ASP A 16 -45.57 -20.20 7.90
N ASP A 17 -45.02 -21.41 8.01
CA ASP A 17 -44.26 -21.82 9.17
C ASP A 17 -42.92 -21.07 9.10
N MET A 18 -42.63 -20.17 10.04
CA MET A 18 -41.46 -19.27 10.00
C MET A 18 -40.09 -19.97 9.88
N SER A 19 -40.09 -21.30 9.82
CA SER A 19 -38.98 -22.22 9.63
C SER A 19 -38.39 -22.24 8.21
N SER A 20 -39.08 -21.73 7.18
CA SER A 20 -38.57 -21.73 5.80
C SER A 20 -38.03 -20.36 5.35
N ALA A 21 -37.02 -20.37 4.47
CA ALA A 21 -36.49 -19.17 3.80
C ALA A 21 -36.02 -19.55 2.39
N HIS A 22 -36.27 -18.66 1.42
CA HIS A 22 -35.81 -18.86 0.04
C HIS A 22 -34.33 -18.51 -0.13
N GLU A 23 -33.87 -17.49 0.61
CA GLU A 23 -32.49 -17.00 0.57
C GLU A 23 -32.10 -16.52 1.98
N ILE A 24 -30.83 -16.74 2.34
CA ILE A 24 -30.24 -16.26 3.59
C ILE A 24 -29.04 -15.40 3.19
N ALA A 25 -29.14 -14.09 3.41
CA ALA A 25 -28.01 -13.18 3.23
C ALA A 25 -27.17 -13.17 4.50
N VAL A 26 -25.89 -13.49 4.36
CA VAL A 26 -24.90 -13.40 5.45
C VAL A 26 -23.99 -12.20 5.14
N LEU A 27 -23.99 -11.22 6.05
CA LEU A 27 -23.10 -10.06 5.95
C LEU A 27 -21.78 -10.37 6.67
N ILE A 28 -20.67 -10.06 6.01
CA ILE A 28 -19.32 -10.23 6.55
C ILE A 28 -18.66 -8.85 6.58
N ASP A 29 -18.04 -8.49 7.70
CA ASP A 29 -17.36 -7.21 7.87
C ASP A 29 -15.98 -7.16 7.21
N ASP A 30 -15.35 -8.34 7.06
CA ASP A 30 -14.01 -8.50 6.50
C ASP A 30 -14.03 -9.28 5.18
N ASN A 31 -13.78 -8.57 4.09
CA ASN A 31 -13.75 -9.15 2.75
C ASN A 31 -12.51 -10.05 2.51
N GLU A 32 -11.45 -9.96 3.32
CA GLU A 32 -10.28 -10.83 3.17
C GLU A 32 -10.62 -12.29 3.51
N ARG A 33 -11.58 -12.49 4.41
CA ARG A 33 -12.07 -13.81 4.82
C ARG A 33 -13.21 -14.34 3.96
N LEU A 34 -13.56 -13.66 2.87
CA LEU A 34 -14.71 -14.02 2.04
C LEU A 34 -14.65 -15.48 1.56
N MET A 35 -13.49 -15.92 1.06
CA MET A 35 -13.33 -17.30 0.57
C MET A 35 -13.42 -18.32 1.70
N GLU A 36 -12.70 -18.08 2.81
CA GLU A 36 -12.71 -18.93 4.00
C GLU A 36 -14.13 -19.14 4.52
N VAL A 37 -14.87 -18.05 4.75
CA VAL A 37 -16.25 -18.10 5.25
C VAL A 37 -17.20 -18.74 4.22
N THR A 38 -16.99 -18.49 2.93
CA THR A 38 -17.80 -19.14 1.88
C THR A 38 -17.61 -20.66 1.90
N ASP A 39 -16.38 -21.13 2.07
CA ASP A 39 -16.05 -22.55 2.09
C ASP A 39 -16.57 -23.21 3.38
N GLU A 40 -16.45 -22.55 4.54
CA GLU A 40 -17.05 -23.02 5.80
C GLU A 40 -18.58 -23.14 5.70
N ILE A 41 -19.25 -22.13 5.12
CA ILE A 41 -20.71 -22.18 4.94
C ILE A 41 -21.11 -23.27 3.94
N LYS A 42 -20.34 -23.47 2.86
CA LYS A 42 -20.56 -24.57 1.91
C LYS A 42 -20.48 -25.92 2.61
N GLU A 43 -19.51 -26.10 3.51
CA GLU A 43 -19.37 -27.34 4.29
C GLU A 43 -20.57 -27.58 5.22
N ILE A 44 -21.07 -26.54 5.89
CA ILE A 44 -22.22 -26.65 6.80
C ILE A 44 -23.53 -26.88 6.03
N ALA A 45 -23.72 -26.17 4.91
CA ALA A 45 -24.96 -26.19 4.15
C ALA A 45 -25.14 -27.48 3.33
N GLY A 46 -24.03 -28.14 2.99
CA GLY A 46 -23.99 -29.35 2.17
C GLY A 46 -24.46 -29.13 0.73
N ASP A 47 -24.52 -30.21 -0.06
CA ASP A 47 -24.74 -30.13 -1.51
C ASP A 47 -26.15 -29.68 -1.95
N LYS A 48 -27.08 -29.52 -1.02
CA LYS A 48 -28.49 -29.19 -1.32
C LYS A 48 -28.77 -27.69 -1.35
N ILE A 49 -27.87 -26.87 -0.82
CA ILE A 49 -28.04 -25.42 -0.70
C ILE A 49 -26.96 -24.76 -1.56
N LEU A 50 -27.40 -23.90 -2.48
CA LEU A 50 -26.50 -23.10 -3.29
C LEU A 50 -25.92 -21.97 -2.43
N VAL A 51 -24.60 -22.01 -2.18
CA VAL A 51 -23.88 -20.97 -1.44
C VAL A 51 -23.02 -20.19 -2.44
N GLN A 52 -23.31 -18.90 -2.59
CA GLN A 52 -22.58 -17.99 -3.48
C GLN A 52 -22.13 -16.75 -2.70
N ASN A 53 -20.92 -16.29 -2.97
CA ASN A 53 -20.42 -15.03 -2.44
C ASN A 53 -20.77 -13.86 -3.37
N TRP A 54 -20.55 -12.62 -2.90
CA TRP A 54 -20.88 -11.43 -3.69
C TRP A 54 -20.09 -11.35 -5.00
N LYS A 55 -18.86 -11.90 -5.06
CA LYS A 55 -18.06 -11.94 -6.29
C LYS A 55 -18.66 -12.88 -7.34
N GLU A 56 -19.25 -14.00 -6.90
CA GLU A 56 -19.97 -14.93 -7.78
C GLU A 56 -21.33 -14.39 -8.22
N LEU A 57 -22.03 -13.67 -7.34
CA LEU A 57 -23.32 -13.03 -7.65
C LEU A 57 -23.17 -11.83 -8.60
N SER A 58 -22.03 -11.14 -8.54
CA SER A 58 -21.75 -9.93 -9.33
C SER A 58 -20.33 -9.95 -9.93
N PRO A 59 -20.09 -10.79 -10.95
CA PRO A 59 -18.75 -10.98 -11.53
C PRO A 59 -18.16 -9.69 -12.12
N ASP A 60 -18.99 -8.80 -12.66
CA ASP A 60 -18.55 -7.51 -13.19
C ASP A 60 -17.98 -6.61 -12.08
N LEU A 61 -18.64 -6.56 -10.91
CA LEU A 61 -18.17 -5.81 -9.75
C LEU A 61 -16.89 -6.43 -9.17
N ALA A 62 -16.83 -7.76 -9.10
CA ALA A 62 -15.62 -8.48 -8.69
C ALA A 62 -14.43 -8.09 -9.57
N MET A 63 -14.62 -8.11 -10.89
CA MET A 63 -13.58 -7.74 -11.85
C MET A 63 -13.12 -6.29 -11.65
N ILE A 64 -14.04 -5.33 -11.46
CA ILE A 64 -13.69 -3.92 -11.22
C ILE A 64 -12.86 -3.77 -9.93
N THR A 65 -13.31 -4.38 -8.83
CA THR A 65 -12.60 -4.28 -7.54
C THR A 65 -11.21 -4.92 -7.60
N ASP A 66 -11.08 -6.08 -8.25
CA ASP A 66 -9.79 -6.78 -8.41
C ASP A 66 -8.85 -5.98 -9.32
N MET A 67 -9.36 -5.38 -10.41
CA MET A 67 -8.59 -4.46 -11.25
C MET A 67 -8.10 -3.25 -10.46
N MET A 68 -8.97 -2.61 -9.66
CA MET A 68 -8.58 -1.48 -8.81
C MET A 68 -7.46 -1.86 -7.82
N GLY A 69 -7.55 -3.04 -7.19
CA GLY A 69 -6.49 -3.55 -6.31
C GLY A 69 -5.16 -3.79 -7.03
N GLN A 70 -5.20 -4.35 -8.24
CA GLN A 70 -4.00 -4.54 -9.07
C GLN A 70 -3.38 -3.21 -9.49
N PHE A 71 -4.18 -2.24 -9.92
CA PHE A 71 -3.71 -0.89 -10.23
C PHE A 71 -3.04 -0.24 -9.01
N GLY A 72 -3.64 -0.36 -7.82
CA GLY A 72 -3.05 0.12 -6.57
C GLY A 72 -1.69 -0.49 -6.29
N THR A 73 -1.54 -1.81 -6.49
CA THR A 73 -0.27 -2.53 -6.30
C THR A 73 0.81 -2.04 -7.26
N ILE A 74 0.46 -1.86 -8.54
CA ILE A 74 1.38 -1.34 -9.57
C ILE A 74 1.82 0.09 -9.23
N LEU A 75 0.89 0.94 -8.77
CA LEU A 75 1.20 2.31 -8.37
C LEU A 75 2.19 2.35 -7.19
N VAL A 76 1.98 1.54 -6.16
CA VAL A 76 2.92 1.41 -5.03
C VAL A 76 4.31 1.02 -5.54
N PHE A 77 4.38 0.03 -6.43
CA PHE A 77 5.66 -0.39 -7.02
C PHE A 77 6.36 0.75 -7.78
N ILE A 78 5.63 1.51 -8.60
CA ILE A 78 6.18 2.66 -9.34
C ILE A 78 6.71 3.74 -8.38
N ILE A 79 5.96 4.04 -7.31
CA ILE A 79 6.36 5.02 -6.29
C ILE A 79 7.65 4.59 -5.59
N LEU A 80 7.77 3.30 -5.24
CA LEU A 80 9.00 2.76 -4.62
C LEU A 80 10.20 2.82 -5.57
N MET A 81 10.00 2.56 -6.86
CA MET A 81 11.05 2.72 -7.86
C MET A 81 11.49 4.18 -7.97
N ALA A 82 10.54 5.13 -8.03
CA ALA A 82 10.83 6.56 -8.05
C ALA A 82 11.60 7.00 -6.81
N LEU A 83 11.19 6.52 -5.62
CA LEU A 83 11.91 6.71 -4.36
C LEU A 83 13.36 6.21 -4.46
N ALA A 84 13.57 4.99 -4.95
CA ALA A 84 14.91 4.41 -5.10
C ALA A 84 15.80 5.27 -6.01
N PHE A 85 15.28 5.74 -7.15
CA PHE A 85 16.01 6.65 -8.02
C PHE A 85 16.33 7.99 -7.33
N GLY A 86 15.38 8.55 -6.59
CA GLY A 86 15.59 9.78 -5.82
C GLY A 86 16.73 9.66 -4.81
N ILE A 87 16.78 8.54 -4.08
CA ILE A 87 17.84 8.24 -3.12
C ILE A 87 19.19 8.05 -3.81
N ILE A 88 19.23 7.28 -4.90
CA ILE A 88 20.45 7.06 -5.68
C ILE A 88 21.01 8.41 -6.14
N ASN A 89 20.17 9.26 -6.75
CA ASN A 89 20.60 10.54 -7.28
C ASN A 89 21.14 11.46 -6.18
N THR A 90 20.41 11.57 -5.07
CA THR A 90 20.80 12.40 -3.93
C THR A 90 22.11 11.96 -3.32
N MET A 91 22.27 10.65 -3.07
CA MET A 91 23.49 10.11 -2.48
C MET A 91 24.69 10.20 -3.42
N LEU A 92 24.50 9.98 -4.72
CA LEU A 92 25.57 10.17 -5.70
C LEU A 92 26.03 11.62 -5.73
N MET A 93 25.10 12.58 -5.73
CA MET A 93 25.44 14.00 -5.71
C MET A 93 26.23 14.36 -4.45
N ALA A 94 25.77 13.97 -3.27
CA ALA A 94 26.45 14.22 -2.01
C ALA A 94 27.89 13.65 -1.97
N ILE A 95 28.08 12.45 -2.54
CA ILE A 95 29.40 11.81 -2.65
C ILE A 95 30.31 12.57 -3.63
N LEU A 96 29.77 13.05 -4.75
CA LEU A 96 30.54 13.79 -5.76
C LEU A 96 31.01 15.14 -5.23
N GLU A 97 30.16 15.86 -4.51
CA GLU A 97 30.49 17.15 -3.88
C GLU A 97 31.63 17.00 -2.85
N ARG A 98 31.61 15.92 -2.05
CA ARG A 98 32.60 15.67 -0.99
C ARG A 98 33.72 14.72 -1.41
N LYS A 99 33.90 14.50 -2.72
CA LYS A 99 34.85 13.51 -3.25
C LYS A 99 36.29 13.74 -2.77
N LYS A 100 36.74 15.01 -2.72
CA LYS A 100 38.08 15.39 -2.24
C LYS A 100 38.25 15.06 -0.75
N GLU A 101 37.26 15.33 0.08
CA GLU A 101 37.27 15.01 1.52
C GLU A 101 37.41 13.51 1.76
N LEU A 102 36.61 12.70 1.05
CA LEU A 102 36.69 11.23 1.10
C LEU A 102 38.06 10.72 0.64
N GLY A 103 38.64 11.36 -0.40
CA GLY A 103 40.00 11.09 -0.88
C GLY A 103 41.09 11.38 0.16
N MET A 104 40.99 12.53 0.85
CA MET A 104 41.90 12.91 1.92
C MET A 104 41.80 11.95 3.12
N LEU A 105 40.59 11.56 3.52
CA LEU A 105 40.39 10.58 4.59
C LEU A 105 41.03 9.22 4.24
N MET A 106 40.94 8.79 2.98
CA MET A 106 41.64 7.59 2.50
C MET A 106 43.16 7.72 2.56
N ALA A 107 43.71 8.89 2.18
CA ALA A 107 45.14 9.15 2.21
C ALA A 107 45.73 9.16 3.63
N VAL A 108 44.96 9.62 4.63
CA VAL A 108 45.33 9.60 6.06
C VAL A 108 45.15 8.20 6.70
N GLY A 109 44.72 7.19 5.92
CA GLY A 109 44.65 5.79 6.35
C GLY A 109 43.25 5.28 6.68
N MET A 110 42.18 6.02 6.34
CA MET A 110 40.82 5.51 6.49
C MET A 110 40.54 4.36 5.52
N ASN A 111 40.42 3.16 6.07
CA ASN A 111 40.01 1.96 5.35
C ASN A 111 38.62 2.12 4.69
N ARG A 112 38.46 1.60 3.46
CA ARG A 112 37.21 1.52 2.66
C ARG A 112 35.97 1.06 3.45
N ARG A 113 36.11 0.15 4.43
CA ARG A 113 35.05 -0.31 5.36
C ARG A 113 34.57 0.81 6.30
N LYS A 114 35.46 1.67 6.78
CA LYS A 114 35.08 2.82 7.63
C LYS A 114 34.29 3.85 6.80
N ILE A 115 34.70 4.09 5.56
CA ILE A 115 33.97 4.94 4.61
C ILE A 115 32.58 4.37 4.32
N ARG A 116 32.52 3.07 4.00
CA ARG A 116 31.25 2.37 3.79
C ARG A 116 30.31 2.58 4.96
N ARG A 117 30.80 2.34 6.18
CA ARG A 117 30.00 2.45 7.40
C ARG A 117 29.53 3.89 7.63
N MET A 118 30.37 4.89 7.37
CA MET A 118 30.00 6.31 7.46
C MET A 118 28.85 6.64 6.51
N ILE A 119 28.97 6.31 5.22
CA ILE A 119 27.93 6.58 4.21
C ILE A 119 26.64 5.79 4.52
N THR A 120 26.77 4.55 5.02
CA THR A 120 25.61 3.77 5.47
C THR A 120 24.88 4.47 6.63
N TRP A 121 25.61 5.03 7.60
CA TRP A 121 24.98 5.78 8.68
C TRP A 121 24.30 7.04 8.19
N GLU A 122 24.91 7.82 7.29
CA GLU A 122 24.26 8.97 6.66
C GLU A 122 22.94 8.57 5.98
N THR A 123 22.97 7.46 5.24
CA THR A 123 21.76 6.91 4.58
C THR A 123 20.69 6.53 5.61
N ILE A 124 21.08 5.84 6.69
CA ILE A 124 20.14 5.43 7.74
C ILE A 124 19.51 6.64 8.39
N PHE A 125 20.31 7.66 8.74
CA PHE A 125 19.78 8.90 9.31
C PHE A 125 18.81 9.58 8.36
N LEU A 126 19.19 9.75 7.09
CA LEU A 126 18.32 10.34 6.06
C LEU A 126 17.00 9.57 5.94
N THR A 127 17.08 8.25 5.86
CA THR A 127 15.92 7.36 5.73
C THR A 127 15.02 7.47 6.96
N VAL A 128 15.56 7.35 8.17
CA VAL A 128 14.77 7.44 9.42
C VAL A 128 14.09 8.80 9.53
N THR A 129 14.81 9.90 9.28
CA THR A 129 14.21 11.23 9.35
C THR A 129 13.13 11.44 8.28
N GLY A 130 13.38 10.99 7.05
CA GLY A 130 12.43 11.09 5.95
C GLY A 130 11.19 10.25 6.19
N THR A 131 11.35 9.03 6.71
CA THR A 131 10.24 8.13 7.06
C THR A 131 9.40 8.73 8.18
N ILE A 132 9.99 9.24 9.27
CA ILE A 132 9.24 9.84 10.37
C ILE A 132 8.41 11.05 9.88
N VAL A 133 9.04 11.96 9.14
CA VAL A 133 8.37 13.15 8.60
C VAL A 133 7.28 12.75 7.60
N GLY A 134 7.58 11.81 6.70
CA GLY A 134 6.64 11.32 5.70
C GLY A 134 5.43 10.60 6.31
N MET A 135 5.64 9.77 7.33
CA MET A 135 4.57 9.12 8.07
C MET A 135 3.67 10.14 8.77
N GLY A 136 4.27 11.14 9.44
CA GLY A 136 3.50 12.22 10.08
C GLY A 136 2.66 13.00 9.08
N PHE A 137 3.25 13.37 7.94
CA PHE A 137 2.54 14.08 6.87
C PHE A 137 1.42 13.22 6.26
N SER A 138 1.69 11.94 5.98
CA SER A 138 0.71 10.99 5.46
C SER A 138 -0.46 10.82 6.41
N TYR A 139 -0.21 10.62 7.71
CA TYR A 139 -1.25 10.49 8.73
C TYR A 139 -2.15 11.74 8.79
N VAL A 140 -1.56 12.94 8.78
CA VAL A 140 -2.32 14.21 8.78
C VAL A 140 -3.16 14.35 7.52
N LEU A 141 -2.61 14.03 6.34
CA LEU A 141 -3.37 14.10 5.09
C LEU A 141 -4.53 13.10 5.09
N ILE A 142 -4.27 11.83 5.45
CA ILE A 142 -5.31 10.80 5.40
C ILE A 142 -6.42 11.13 6.40
N SER A 143 -6.10 11.52 7.63
CA SER A 143 -7.10 11.92 8.62
C SER A 143 -7.93 13.14 8.18
N PHE A 144 -7.28 14.13 7.57
CA PHE A 144 -7.96 15.32 7.04
C PHE A 144 -8.96 14.98 5.92
N PHE A 145 -8.59 14.08 5.01
CA PHE A 145 -9.47 13.65 3.92
C PHE A 145 -10.46 12.56 4.34
N ALA A 146 -10.21 11.82 5.42
CA ALA A 146 -11.13 10.82 5.96
C ALA A 146 -12.44 11.46 6.44
N GLU A 147 -12.40 12.67 7.00
CA GLU A 147 -13.62 13.38 7.44
C GLU A 147 -14.32 14.13 6.30
N ARG A 148 -13.54 14.66 5.35
CA ARG A 148 -14.06 15.55 4.29
C ARG A 148 -14.41 14.83 3.01
N GLY A 149 -13.87 13.64 2.81
CA GLY A 149 -13.89 12.90 1.57
C GLY A 149 -13.06 13.57 0.46
N ILE A 150 -12.76 12.78 -0.57
CA ILE A 150 -12.18 13.21 -1.83
C ILE A 150 -13.30 13.18 -2.85
N ASN A 151 -13.65 14.35 -3.36
CA ASN A 151 -14.73 14.49 -4.32
C ASN A 151 -14.22 14.14 -5.73
N LEU A 152 -14.83 13.12 -6.33
CA LEU A 152 -14.54 12.66 -7.70
C LEU A 152 -15.68 13.00 -8.65
N ASN A 153 -16.26 14.20 -8.53
CA ASN A 153 -17.39 14.64 -9.37
C ASN A 153 -17.14 14.49 -10.88
N MET A 154 -15.89 14.57 -11.33
CA MET A 154 -15.52 14.35 -12.73
C MET A 154 -15.90 12.95 -13.25
N TYR A 155 -16.03 11.97 -12.36
CA TYR A 155 -16.40 10.59 -12.66
C TYR A 155 -17.74 10.18 -12.05
N ALA A 156 -18.54 11.14 -11.58
CA ALA A 156 -19.78 10.86 -10.84
C ALA A 156 -20.76 9.98 -11.62
N GLU A 157 -20.96 10.26 -12.91
CA GLU A 157 -21.86 9.48 -13.78
C GLU A 157 -21.44 8.01 -13.86
N ALA A 158 -20.14 7.73 -14.01
CA ALA A 158 -19.62 6.37 -14.07
C ALA A 158 -19.71 5.63 -12.73
N PHE A 159 -19.52 6.33 -11.61
CA PHE A 159 -19.68 5.72 -10.28
C PHE A 159 -21.14 5.46 -9.93
N GLU A 160 -22.05 6.36 -10.30
CA GLU A 160 -23.49 6.23 -10.03
C GLU A 160 -24.11 5.07 -10.82
N GLU A 161 -23.70 4.85 -12.08
CA GLU A 161 -24.10 3.67 -12.88
C GLU A 161 -23.68 2.35 -12.23
N LEU A 162 -22.56 2.35 -11.49
CA LEU A 162 -22.05 1.18 -10.77
C LEU A 162 -22.59 1.08 -9.33
N GLY A 163 -23.48 1.99 -8.91
CA GLY A 163 -24.04 2.03 -7.56
C GLY A 163 -23.07 2.53 -6.47
N TYR A 164 -21.98 3.20 -6.86
CA TYR A 164 -21.00 3.80 -5.95
C TYR A 164 -21.27 5.29 -5.71
N SER A 165 -20.91 5.76 -4.51
CA SER A 165 -20.86 7.19 -4.23
C SER A 165 -19.67 7.84 -4.95
N SER A 166 -19.87 9.04 -5.52
CA SER A 166 -18.80 9.87 -6.09
C SER A 166 -17.86 10.49 -5.04
N MET A 167 -18.13 10.24 -3.75
CA MET A 167 -17.32 10.68 -2.63
C MET A 167 -16.49 9.52 -2.07
N LEU A 168 -15.16 9.66 -2.14
CA LEU A 168 -14.23 8.64 -1.67
C LEU A 168 -13.66 9.02 -0.31
N TYR A 169 -13.79 8.16 0.69
CA TYR A 169 -13.27 8.41 2.03
C TYR A 169 -12.05 7.51 2.28
N PRO A 170 -10.83 8.09 2.38
CA PRO A 170 -9.65 7.32 2.72
C PRO A 170 -9.78 6.71 4.12
N VAL A 171 -9.48 5.41 4.23
CA VAL A 171 -9.42 4.69 5.50
C VAL A 171 -7.97 4.40 5.87
N LEU A 172 -7.63 4.66 7.14
CA LEU A 172 -6.33 4.34 7.72
C LEU A 172 -6.31 2.89 8.17
N ASN A 173 -5.97 1.98 7.25
CA ASN A 173 -5.62 0.62 7.63
C ASN A 173 -4.20 0.62 8.23
N THR A 174 -4.11 0.33 9.53
CA THR A 174 -2.83 0.38 10.27
C THR A 174 -1.85 -0.68 9.80
N GLU A 175 -2.34 -1.87 9.43
CA GLU A 175 -1.50 -2.93 8.89
C GLU A 175 -0.87 -2.51 7.56
N PHE A 176 -1.68 -2.03 6.61
CA PHE A 176 -1.19 -1.53 5.33
C PHE A 176 -0.18 -0.38 5.52
N PHE A 177 -0.45 0.54 6.45
CA PHE A 177 0.43 1.66 6.74
C PHE A 177 1.80 1.22 7.26
N ILE A 178 1.84 0.24 8.16
CA ILE A 178 3.09 -0.35 8.68
C ILE A 178 3.82 -1.09 7.56
N GLN A 179 3.12 -1.90 6.76
CA GLN A 179 3.72 -2.65 5.65
C GLN A 179 4.40 -1.71 4.62
N VAL A 180 3.72 -0.64 4.19
CA VAL A 180 4.27 0.35 3.26
C VAL A 180 5.47 1.08 3.86
N THR A 181 5.43 1.39 5.16
CA THR A 181 6.55 2.01 5.87
C THR A 181 7.79 1.11 5.85
N ILE A 182 7.63 -0.17 6.20
CA ILE A 182 8.72 -1.15 6.17
C ILE A 182 9.28 -1.28 4.75
N LEU A 183 8.41 -1.40 3.75
CA LEU A 183 8.80 -1.53 2.35
C LEU A 183 9.56 -0.30 1.83
N THR A 184 9.18 0.90 2.29
CA THR A 184 9.86 2.16 2.00
C THR A 184 11.28 2.17 2.59
N VAL A 185 11.44 1.81 3.87
CA VAL A 185 12.76 1.73 4.52
C VAL A 185 13.64 0.70 3.84
N ILE A 186 13.10 -0.48 3.52
CA ILE A 186 13.82 -1.54 2.81
C ILE A 186 14.30 -1.04 1.45
N THR A 187 13.40 -0.45 0.65
CA THR A 187 13.72 0.11 -0.66
C THR A 187 14.82 1.16 -0.58
N ALA A 188 14.74 2.06 0.42
CA ALA A 188 15.75 3.09 0.65
C ALA A 188 17.14 2.52 0.95
N LEU A 189 17.22 1.50 1.82
CA LEU A 189 18.47 0.83 2.15
C LEU A 189 19.05 0.08 0.94
N PHE A 190 18.21 -0.58 0.14
CA PHE A 190 18.64 -1.25 -1.10
C PHE A 190 19.16 -0.25 -2.14
N ALA A 191 18.44 0.87 -2.33
CA ALA A 191 18.82 1.92 -3.26
C ALA A 191 20.22 2.49 -2.94
N ALA A 192 20.54 2.65 -1.65
CA ALA A 192 21.83 3.19 -1.20
C ALA A 192 23.03 2.25 -1.42
N ILE A 193 22.82 0.95 -1.67
CA ILE A 193 23.91 0.01 -1.93
C ILE A 193 24.71 0.42 -3.18
N PHE A 194 24.02 0.90 -4.22
CA PHE A 194 24.66 1.34 -5.46
C PHE A 194 25.62 2.53 -5.26
N PRO A 195 25.20 3.69 -4.72
CA PRO A 195 26.09 4.82 -4.49
C PRO A 195 27.23 4.49 -3.51
N ILE A 196 26.96 3.70 -2.46
CA ILE A 196 28.00 3.25 -1.52
C ILE A 196 29.10 2.47 -2.24
N ARG A 197 28.73 1.52 -3.11
CA ARG A 197 29.71 0.74 -3.89
C ARG A 197 30.50 1.64 -4.83
N ARG A 198 29.86 2.64 -5.43
CA ARG A 198 30.52 3.60 -6.32
C ARG A 198 31.52 4.49 -5.58
N ALA A 199 31.16 4.96 -4.38
CA ALA A 199 32.04 5.78 -3.54
C ALA A 199 33.31 5.03 -3.13
N ILE A 200 33.15 3.76 -2.73
CA ILE A 200 34.29 2.94 -2.28
C ILE A 200 35.26 2.64 -3.42
N LYS A 201 34.81 2.57 -4.68
CA LYS A 201 35.67 2.27 -5.83
C LYS A 201 36.54 3.44 -6.30
N MET A 202 36.37 4.64 -5.73
CA MET A 202 37.17 5.80 -6.10
C MET A 202 38.65 5.62 -5.72
N ASN A 203 39.56 6.00 -6.62
CA ASN A 203 41.01 5.91 -6.40
C ASN A 203 41.51 7.21 -5.74
N PRO A 204 42.01 7.18 -4.48
CA PRO A 204 42.44 8.39 -3.77
C PRO A 204 43.51 9.19 -4.52
N ALA A 205 44.43 8.48 -5.19
CA ALA A 205 45.53 9.10 -5.91
C ALA A 205 45.04 9.88 -7.14
N GLU A 206 44.04 9.38 -7.86
CA GLU A 206 43.44 10.09 -9.00
C GLU A 206 42.64 11.32 -8.55
N VAL A 207 41.94 11.22 -7.41
CA VAL A 207 41.13 12.32 -6.87
C VAL A 207 42.00 13.50 -6.42
N LEU A 208 43.21 13.24 -5.92
CA LEU A 208 44.15 14.28 -5.50
C LEU A 208 45.01 14.82 -6.65
N ARG A 209 45.18 14.03 -7.73
CA ARG A 209 45.97 14.42 -8.92
C ARG A 209 45.15 15.05 -10.04
N THR A 210 43.83 15.20 -9.87
CA THR A 210 43.01 15.96 -10.82
C THR A 210 43.16 17.46 -10.53
N GLU A 211 44.36 17.98 -10.81
CA GLU A 211 44.69 19.33 -11.30
C GLU A 211 45.96 19.23 -12.17
#